data_AF-A0A926W5D8-F1
#
_entry.id   AF-A0A926W5D8-F1
#
_cell.length_a   1.000
_cell.length_b   1.000
_cell.length_c   1.000
_cell.angle_alpha   90.00
_cell.angle_beta   90.00
_cell.angle_gamma   90.00
#
_symmetry.space_group_name_H-M   'P 1'
#
loop_
_entity.id
_entity.type
_entity.pdbx_description
1 polymer ?
#
loop_
_entity_poly.entity_id
_entity_poly.type
_entity_poly.pdbx_seq_one_letter_code
_entity_poly.pdbx_strand_id
1 'polypeptide(L)'
;MRSQQQQDFEAIKNNLYAAGVSTVKAAKAQEEMFTTTLEALSEAYEGMGVNQIEAGEEPMTDVSPLVENLLAQRQAALAKQDYDAYVAAEEKLQRLDELAVVRLERQVRLLVAQQQLSSVEQQPKPGGEQPKSGGKQPWTEATLKAKYKTLEQVRQAFGISARTWKEAVKQISSATER
;
A
#
# COMPACT_ATOMS: atom_id res chain seq x y z
N MET A 1 -35.06 -21.25 -49.01
CA MET A 1 -34.51 -21.71 -47.72
C MET A 1 -33.02 -21.46 -47.59
N ARG A 2 -32.14 -21.87 -48.54
CA ARG A 2 -30.68 -21.63 -48.44
C ARG A 2 -30.25 -20.15 -48.43
N SER A 3 -30.89 -19.28 -49.22
CA SER A 3 -30.53 -17.84 -49.24
C SER A 3 -30.88 -17.11 -47.95
N GLN A 4 -31.98 -17.50 -47.28
CA GLN A 4 -32.40 -16.94 -46.01
C GLN A 4 -31.38 -17.29 -44.90
N GLN A 5 -30.99 -18.56 -44.83
CA GLN A 5 -29.98 -19.04 -43.87
C GLN A 5 -28.61 -18.36 -44.06
N GLN A 6 -28.25 -18.01 -45.29
CA GLN A 6 -27.00 -17.34 -45.59
C GLN A 6 -27.02 -15.85 -45.24
N GLN A 7 -28.18 -15.19 -45.39
CA GLN A 7 -28.39 -13.82 -44.90
C GLN A 7 -28.39 -13.78 -43.36
N ASP A 8 -29.05 -14.74 -42.70
CA ASP A 8 -29.08 -14.83 -41.24
C ASP A 8 -27.67 -15.07 -40.67
N PHE A 9 -26.87 -15.91 -41.33
CA PHE A 9 -25.48 -16.16 -40.92
C PHE A 9 -24.58 -14.92 -41.04
N GLU A 10 -24.67 -14.18 -42.14
CA GLU A 10 -23.92 -12.93 -42.30
C GLU A 10 -24.40 -11.84 -41.32
N ALA A 11 -25.70 -11.78 -41.02
CA ALA A 11 -26.22 -10.87 -39.99
C ALA A 11 -25.67 -11.21 -38.59
N ILE A 12 -25.63 -12.49 -38.23
CA ILE A 12 -25.05 -12.96 -36.95
C ILE A 12 -23.56 -12.62 -36.88
N LYS A 13 -22.82 -12.86 -37.96
CA LYS A 13 -21.38 -12.55 -38.05
C LYS A 13 -21.11 -11.05 -37.91
N ASN A 14 -21.89 -10.20 -38.58
CA ASN A 14 -21.76 -8.76 -38.47
C ASN A 14 -22.10 -8.26 -37.05
N ASN A 15 -23.13 -8.83 -36.41
CA ASN A 15 -23.48 -8.52 -35.03
C ASN A 15 -22.39 -8.94 -34.04
N LEU A 16 -21.81 -10.13 -34.20
CA LEU A 16 -20.70 -10.59 -33.36
C LEU A 16 -19.45 -9.74 -33.55
N TYR A 17 -19.16 -9.33 -34.79
CA TYR A 17 -18.04 -8.44 -35.08
C TYR A 17 -18.25 -7.05 -34.47
N ALA A 18 -19.45 -6.48 -34.61
CA ALA A 18 -19.81 -5.19 -34.01
C ALA A 18 -19.76 -5.25 -32.47
N ALA A 19 -20.24 -6.34 -31.87
CA ALA A 19 -20.15 -6.57 -30.43
C ALA A 19 -18.68 -6.66 -29.99
N GLY A 20 -17.83 -7.41 -30.69
CA GLY A 20 -16.40 -7.51 -30.40
C GLY A 20 -15.68 -6.16 -30.48
N VAL A 21 -15.94 -5.38 -31.54
CA VAL A 21 -15.40 -4.02 -31.68
C VAL A 21 -15.88 -3.10 -30.56
N SER A 22 -17.15 -3.20 -30.16
CA SER A 22 -17.72 -2.44 -29.05
C SER A 22 -17.05 -2.78 -27.73
N THR A 23 -16.80 -4.06 -27.45
CA THR A 23 -16.13 -4.50 -26.22
C THR A 23 -14.69 -4.00 -26.15
N VAL A 24 -13.95 -4.07 -27.26
CA VAL A 24 -12.57 -3.54 -27.31
C VAL A 24 -12.56 -2.02 -27.12
N LYS A 25 -13.51 -1.29 -27.72
CA LYS A 25 -13.66 0.15 -27.49
C LYS A 25 -14.02 0.49 -26.04
N ALA A 26 -14.88 -0.31 -25.41
CA ALA A 26 -15.23 -0.13 -24.00
C ALA A 26 -14.03 -0.38 -23.09
N ALA A 27 -13.23 -1.43 -23.36
CA ALA A 27 -12.01 -1.70 -22.62
C ALA A 27 -10.98 -0.56 -22.79
N LYS A 28 -10.83 -0.03 -24.00
CA LYS A 28 -9.96 1.12 -24.26
C LYS A 28 -10.43 2.39 -23.56
N ALA A 29 -11.73 2.65 -23.55
CA ALA A 29 -12.30 3.79 -22.81
C ALA A 29 -12.09 3.64 -21.30
N GLN A 30 -12.17 2.41 -20.77
CA GLN A 30 -11.89 2.12 -19.36
C GLN A 30 -10.41 2.35 -19.02
N GLU A 31 -9.49 1.96 -19.91
CA GLU A 31 -8.06 2.22 -19.78
C GLU A 31 -7.77 3.73 -19.82
N GLU A 32 -8.36 4.47 -20.77
CA GLU A 32 -8.23 5.93 -20.88
C GLU A 32 -8.76 6.65 -19.63
N MET A 33 -9.92 6.22 -19.10
CA MET A 33 -10.46 6.76 -17.84
C MET A 33 -9.52 6.46 -16.67
N PHE A 34 -8.97 5.25 -16.59
CA PHE A 34 -8.03 4.89 -15.52
C PHE A 34 -6.75 5.74 -15.58
N THR A 35 -6.16 5.91 -16.76
CA THR A 35 -5.00 6.77 -16.97
C THR A 35 -5.31 8.22 -16.61
N THR A 36 -6.46 8.75 -17.05
CA THR A 36 -6.89 10.11 -16.72
C THR A 36 -7.07 10.29 -15.20
N THR A 37 -7.61 9.28 -14.50
CA THR A 37 -7.72 9.33 -13.04
C THR A 37 -6.37 9.25 -12.34
N LEU A 38 -5.42 8.48 -12.87
CA LEU A 38 -4.07 8.42 -12.35
C LEU A 38 -3.32 9.73 -12.57
N GLU A 39 -3.47 10.35 -13.75
CA GLU A 39 -2.91 11.66 -14.05
C GLU A 39 -3.49 12.75 -13.13
N ALA A 40 -4.81 12.77 -12.95
CA ALA A 40 -5.48 13.68 -12.03
C ALA A 40 -5.05 13.46 -10.56
N LEU A 41 -4.84 12.21 -10.15
CA LEU A 41 -4.28 11.91 -8.83
C LEU A 41 -2.83 12.39 -8.75
N SER A 42 -2.00 12.11 -9.75
CA SER A 42 -0.60 12.57 -9.74
C SER A 42 -0.49 14.09 -9.72
N GLU A 43 -1.34 14.82 -10.45
CA GLU A 43 -1.37 16.28 -10.45
C GLU A 43 -1.85 16.83 -9.09
N ALA A 44 -2.85 16.18 -8.47
CA ALA A 44 -3.29 16.53 -7.12
C ALA A 44 -2.20 16.27 -6.06
N TYR A 45 -1.34 15.26 -6.26
CA TYR A 45 -0.24 14.95 -5.36
C TYR A 45 1.03 15.77 -5.65
N GLU A 46 1.33 16.14 -6.90
CA GLU A 46 2.48 16.99 -7.26
C GLU A 46 2.30 18.44 -6.77
N GLY A 47 1.06 18.91 -6.62
CA GLY A 47 0.75 20.19 -5.97
C GLY A 47 0.96 20.19 -4.44
N MET A 48 0.99 19.02 -3.81
CA MET A 48 1.43 18.83 -2.42
C MET A 48 2.89 18.39 -2.43
N GLY A 49 3.81 19.37 -2.47
CA GLY A 49 5.23 19.09 -2.35
C GLY A 49 5.50 18.09 -1.20
N VAL A 50 6.50 17.23 -1.40
CA VAL A 50 6.94 16.11 -0.53
C VAL A 50 7.37 16.57 0.90
N ASN A 51 7.11 17.82 1.26
CA ASN A 51 7.27 18.33 2.60
C ASN A 51 5.92 18.20 3.33
N GLN A 52 5.91 17.33 4.33
CA GLN A 52 4.81 17.06 5.27
C GLN A 52 3.85 15.93 4.87
N ILE A 53 4.39 14.73 4.66
CA ILE A 53 3.87 13.60 5.45
C ILE A 53 4.51 13.73 6.84
N GLU A 54 4.29 14.85 7.52
CA GLU A 54 4.26 14.78 8.98
C GLU A 54 3.12 13.81 9.27
N ALA A 55 3.35 12.89 10.20
CA ALA A 55 2.26 12.17 10.82
C ALA A 55 1.36 13.22 11.49
N GLY A 56 0.53 13.91 10.71
CA GLY A 56 -0.54 14.73 11.21
C GLY A 56 -1.38 13.76 12.00
N GLU A 57 -1.33 13.90 13.32
CA GLU A 57 -2.38 13.40 14.17
C GLU A 57 -3.68 13.87 13.51
N GLU A 58 -4.39 12.93 12.87
CA GLU A 58 -5.78 13.20 12.51
C GLU A 58 -6.41 13.74 13.79
N PRO A 59 -7.07 14.90 13.75
CA PRO A 59 -7.74 15.40 14.94
C PRO A 59 -8.73 14.31 15.34
N MET A 60 -8.36 13.57 16.40
CA MET A 60 -9.20 12.61 17.09
C MET A 60 -10.35 13.44 17.63
N THR A 61 -11.33 13.67 16.76
CA THR A 61 -12.51 14.44 17.09
C THR A 61 -13.26 13.52 18.02
N ASP A 62 -13.23 13.86 19.30
CA ASP A 62 -13.92 13.09 20.32
C ASP A 62 -15.41 13.05 19.97
N VAL A 63 -15.89 11.86 19.65
CA VAL A 63 -17.26 11.62 19.21
C VAL A 63 -18.17 11.31 20.42
N SER A 64 -17.58 11.08 21.60
CA SER A 64 -18.28 10.81 22.86
C SER A 64 -19.43 11.81 23.15
N PRO A 65 -19.23 13.14 23.06
CA PRO A 65 -20.31 14.11 23.30
C PRO A 65 -21.46 13.98 22.27
N LEU A 66 -21.16 13.51 21.07
CA LEU A 66 -22.15 13.34 20.00
C LEU A 66 -22.97 12.05 20.22
N VAL A 67 -22.33 10.98 20.69
CA VAL A 67 -22.98 9.73 21.10
C VAL A 67 -23.90 9.96 22.29
N GLU A 68 -23.44 10.65 23.34
CA GLU A 68 -24.24 10.97 24.52
C GLU A 68 -25.51 11.76 24.17
N ASN A 69 -25.38 12.75 23.28
CA ASN A 69 -26.52 13.54 22.81
C ASN A 69 -27.53 12.69 22.01
N LEU A 70 -27.07 11.81 21.12
CA LEU A 70 -27.95 10.92 20.36
C LEU A 70 -28.65 9.89 21.26
N LEU A 71 -27.98 9.37 22.29
CA LEU A 71 -28.60 8.50 23.28
C LEU A 71 -29.68 9.23 24.08
N ALA A 72 -29.45 10.50 24.44
CA ALA A 72 -30.46 11.34 25.09
C ALA A 72 -31.66 11.62 24.14
N GLN A 73 -31.42 11.87 22.85
CA GLN A 73 -32.48 12.05 21.85
C GLN A 73 -33.32 10.78 21.67
N ARG A 74 -32.67 9.61 21.63
CA ARG A 74 -33.34 8.31 21.58
C ARG A 74 -34.24 8.09 22.80
N GLN A 75 -33.74 8.38 24.00
CA GLN A 75 -34.52 8.27 25.25
C GLN A 75 -35.69 9.27 25.28
N ALA A 76 -35.48 10.49 24.82
CA ALA A 76 -36.53 11.50 24.73
C ALA A 76 -37.62 11.13 23.70
N ALA A 77 -37.24 10.52 22.58
CA ALA A 77 -38.16 10.02 21.56
C ALA A 77 -39.00 8.85 22.10
N LEU A 78 -38.38 7.89 22.81
CA LEU A 78 -39.09 6.81 23.49
C LEU A 78 -40.08 7.32 24.53
N ALA A 79 -39.69 8.32 25.33
CA ALA A 79 -40.57 8.93 26.33
C ALA A 79 -41.78 9.65 25.71
N LYS A 80 -41.62 10.19 24.50
CA LYS A 80 -42.68 10.88 23.74
C LYS A 80 -43.47 9.94 22.81
N GLN A 81 -43.10 8.66 22.73
CA GLN A 81 -43.64 7.69 21.76
C GLN A 81 -43.52 8.16 20.31
N ASP A 82 -42.49 8.97 20.03
CA ASP A 82 -42.18 9.49 18.69
C ASP A 82 -41.24 8.51 17.98
N TYR A 83 -41.84 7.61 17.20
CA TYR A 83 -41.12 6.54 16.51
C TYR A 83 -40.21 7.06 15.39
N ASP A 84 -40.60 8.13 14.69
CA ASP A 84 -39.78 8.70 13.62
C ASP A 84 -38.50 9.33 14.19
N ALA A 85 -38.62 10.06 15.30
CA ALA A 85 -37.46 10.61 16.00
C ALA A 85 -36.56 9.51 16.59
N TYR A 86 -37.14 8.39 17.03
CA TYR A 86 -36.39 7.23 17.52
C TYR A 86 -35.57 6.57 16.42
N VAL A 87 -36.19 6.28 15.26
CA VAL A 87 -35.49 5.67 14.11
C VAL A 87 -34.38 6.59 13.61
N ALA A 88 -34.64 7.89 13.51
CA ALA A 88 -33.62 8.86 13.09
C ALA A 88 -32.43 8.97 14.06
N ALA A 89 -32.64 8.77 15.37
CA ALA A 89 -31.55 8.73 16.35
C ALA A 89 -30.75 7.42 16.26
N GLU A 90 -31.42 6.28 16.08
CA GLU A 90 -30.78 4.97 15.87
C GLU A 90 -29.93 4.93 14.59
N GLU A 91 -30.45 5.43 13.46
CA GLU A 91 -29.66 5.48 12.20
C GLU A 91 -28.39 6.32 12.36
N LYS A 92 -28.45 7.41 13.13
CA LYS A 92 -27.27 8.25 13.39
C LYS A 92 -26.27 7.55 14.29
N LEU A 93 -26.73 6.81 15.30
CA LEU A 93 -25.85 5.99 16.15
C LEU A 93 -25.17 4.89 15.32
N GLN A 94 -25.92 4.20 14.45
CA GLN A 94 -25.37 3.18 13.57
C GLN A 94 -24.31 3.73 12.61
N ARG A 95 -24.53 4.91 12.02
CA ARG A 95 -23.54 5.58 11.17
C ARG A 95 -22.27 5.98 11.93
N LEU A 96 -22.39 6.32 13.21
CA LEU A 96 -21.22 6.59 14.05
C LEU A 96 -20.40 5.34 14.33
N ASP A 97 -21.06 4.20 14.55
CA ASP A 97 -20.38 2.91 14.70
C ASP A 97 -19.66 2.50 13.41
N GLU A 98 -20.32 2.66 12.25
CA GLU A 98 -19.70 2.43 10.94
C GLU A 98 -18.48 3.33 10.71
N LEU A 99 -18.57 4.60 11.10
CA LEU A 99 -17.44 5.53 11.04
C LEU A 99 -16.28 5.08 11.94
N ALA A 100 -16.58 4.55 13.13
CA ALA A 100 -15.56 4.02 14.04
C ALA A 100 -14.82 2.81 13.43
N VAL A 101 -15.56 1.90 12.77
CA VAL A 101 -14.97 0.77 12.04
C VAL A 101 -14.06 1.26 10.91
N VAL A 102 -14.52 2.21 10.09
CA VAL A 102 -13.73 2.77 8.99
C VAL A 102 -12.46 3.47 9.50
N ARG A 103 -12.53 4.17 10.63
CA ARG A 103 -11.36 4.79 11.28
C ARG A 103 -10.36 3.73 11.73
N LEU A 104 -10.81 2.65 12.36
CA LEU A 104 -9.94 1.54 12.77
C LEU A 104 -9.29 0.86 11.57
N GLU A 105 -10.03 0.60 10.50
CA GLU A 105 -9.47 0.06 9.26
C GLU A 105 -8.39 0.97 8.66
N ARG A 106 -8.60 2.29 8.69
CA ARG A 106 -7.60 3.27 8.23
C ARG A 106 -6.36 3.23 9.09
N GLN A 107 -6.50 3.16 10.41
CA GLN A 107 -5.38 3.03 11.35
C GLN A 107 -4.60 1.73 11.12
N VAL A 108 -5.29 0.60 10.89
CA VAL A 108 -4.64 -0.67 10.55
C VAL A 108 -3.88 -0.55 9.24
N ARG A 109 -4.46 0.03 8.18
CA ARG A 109 -3.76 0.24 6.90
C ARG A 109 -2.54 1.14 7.07
N LEU A 110 -2.64 2.19 7.88
CA LEU A 110 -1.54 3.10 8.17
C LEU A 110 -0.41 2.37 8.92
N LEU A 111 -0.73 1.57 9.94
CA LEU A 111 0.24 0.73 10.65
C LEU A 111 0.92 -0.28 9.74
N VAL A 112 0.15 -0.96 8.87
CA VAL A 112 0.68 -1.91 7.88
C VAL A 112 1.61 -1.19 6.89
N ALA A 113 1.23 -0.01 6.41
CA ALA A 113 2.07 0.79 5.52
C ALA A 113 3.37 1.24 6.23
N GLN A 114 3.30 1.67 7.49
CA GLN A 114 4.48 2.00 8.30
C GLN A 114 5.40 0.79 8.50
N GLN A 115 4.83 -0.40 8.75
CA GLN A 115 5.61 -1.63 8.89
C GLN A 115 6.30 -2.03 7.57
N GLN A 116 5.63 -1.83 6.45
CA GLN A 116 6.21 -2.08 5.13
C GLN A 116 7.32 -1.07 4.80
N LEU A 117 7.11 0.22 5.07
CA LEU A 117 8.12 1.26 4.89
C LEU A 117 9.35 1.03 5.76
N SER A 118 9.17 0.69 7.04
CA SER A 118 10.29 0.34 7.94
C SER A 118 10.99 -0.95 7.51
N SER A 119 10.29 -1.90 6.90
CA SER A 119 10.90 -3.09 6.27
C SER A 119 11.69 -2.74 5.00
N VAL A 120 11.27 -1.71 4.26
CA VAL A 120 11.98 -1.17 3.08
C VAL A 120 13.21 -0.33 3.50
N GLU A 121 13.14 0.42 4.60
CA GLU A 121 14.31 1.10 5.17
C GLU A 121 15.35 0.12 5.72
N GLN A 122 14.90 -1.06 6.19
CA GLN A 122 15.78 -2.16 6.61
C GLN A 122 16.26 -3.05 5.46
N GLN A 123 15.67 -2.93 4.27
CA GLN A 123 16.26 -3.50 3.07
C GLN A 123 17.52 -2.70 2.74
N PRO A 124 18.72 -3.31 2.75
CA PRO A 124 19.92 -2.61 2.37
C PRO A 124 19.74 -2.12 0.92
N LYS A 125 19.75 -0.79 0.75
CA LYS A 125 19.72 -0.17 -0.58
C LYS A 125 20.77 -0.84 -1.47
N PRO A 126 20.42 -1.34 -2.67
CA PRO A 126 21.41 -1.75 -3.64
C PRO A 126 22.01 -0.49 -4.26
N GLY A 127 22.83 0.25 -3.50
CA GLY A 127 23.44 1.47 -4.02
C GLY A 127 23.92 2.58 -3.06
N GLY A 128 24.15 2.35 -1.77
CA GLY A 128 24.83 3.37 -0.94
C GLY A 128 25.03 2.89 0.49
N GLU A 129 26.17 3.01 1.14
CA GLU A 129 27.41 3.72 0.86
C GLU A 129 28.58 2.74 1.15
N GLN A 130 29.55 2.64 0.25
CA GLN A 130 30.87 2.18 0.67
C GLN A 130 31.38 3.22 1.69
N PRO A 131 31.65 2.86 2.96
CA PRO A 131 32.42 3.74 3.80
C PRO A 131 33.76 3.92 3.08
N LYS A 132 34.09 5.17 2.76
CA LYS A 132 35.45 5.60 2.38
C LYS A 132 36.36 5.29 3.57
N SER A 133 36.71 4.03 3.75
CA SER A 133 37.81 3.61 4.61
C SER A 133 39.08 3.88 3.83
N GLY A 134 39.53 5.14 3.89
CA GLY A 134 40.93 5.42 3.69
C GLY A 134 41.74 4.55 4.63
N GLY A 135 42.61 3.70 4.06
CA GLY A 135 43.51 2.82 4.80
C GLY A 135 43.27 1.35 4.48
N LYS A 136 44.22 0.76 3.74
CA LYS A 136 44.35 -0.65 3.42
C LYS A 136 44.49 -1.51 4.69
N GLN A 137 43.42 -1.72 5.46
CA GLN A 137 43.44 -2.73 6.50
C GLN A 137 43.06 -4.09 5.89
N PRO A 138 43.93 -5.10 5.98
CA PRO A 138 43.60 -6.44 5.51
C PRO A 138 42.46 -7.00 6.36
N TRP A 139 41.41 -7.47 5.69
CA TRP A 139 40.31 -8.16 6.34
C TRP A 139 40.85 -9.42 7.03
N THR A 140 40.75 -9.47 8.35
CA THR A 140 41.12 -10.64 9.18
C THR A 140 39.89 -11.17 9.91
N GLU A 141 39.93 -12.43 10.37
CA GLU A 141 38.81 -13.03 11.11
C GLU A 141 38.40 -12.19 12.32
N ALA A 142 39.36 -11.62 13.04
CA ALA A 142 39.11 -10.78 14.22
C ALA A 142 38.35 -9.50 13.84
N THR A 143 38.75 -8.83 12.75
CA THR A 143 38.08 -7.61 12.26
C THR A 143 36.65 -7.87 11.77
N LEU A 144 36.43 -9.00 11.09
CA LEU A 144 35.09 -9.37 10.62
C LEU A 144 34.17 -9.75 11.79
N LYS A 145 34.69 -10.50 12.77
CA LYS A 145 33.92 -10.84 13.99
C LYS A 145 33.60 -9.60 14.82
N ALA A 146 34.53 -8.67 14.95
CA ALA A 146 34.30 -7.42 15.69
C ALA A 146 33.22 -6.55 15.04
N LYS A 147 33.22 -6.46 13.70
CA LYS A 147 32.32 -5.58 12.94
C LYS A 147 30.93 -6.19 12.72
N TYR A 148 30.85 -7.47 12.42
CA TYR A 148 29.61 -8.13 11.99
C TYR A 148 29.08 -9.17 12.97
N LYS A 149 29.79 -9.48 14.07
CA LYS A 149 29.40 -10.41 15.17
C LYS A 149 29.09 -11.87 14.77
N THR A 150 28.33 -12.11 13.71
CA THR A 150 27.92 -13.41 13.18
C THR A 150 28.31 -13.56 11.71
N LEU A 151 28.47 -14.81 11.30
CA LEU A 151 28.88 -15.15 9.94
C LEU A 151 27.78 -14.84 8.92
N GLU A 152 26.52 -14.93 9.34
CA GLU A 152 25.35 -14.62 8.51
C GLU A 152 25.30 -13.14 8.12
N GLN A 153 25.62 -12.23 9.05
CA GLN A 153 25.73 -10.80 8.75
C GLN A 153 26.84 -10.50 7.75
N VAL A 154 27.94 -11.26 7.76
CA VAL A 154 29.01 -11.14 6.76
C VAL A 154 28.55 -11.64 5.39
N ARG A 155 27.83 -12.76 5.32
CA ARG A 155 27.28 -13.29 4.06
C ARG A 155 26.33 -12.30 3.41
N GLN A 156 25.45 -11.68 4.20
CA GLN A 156 24.51 -10.68 3.72
C GLN A 156 25.22 -9.39 3.29
N ALA A 157 26.21 -8.91 4.06
CA ALA A 157 26.92 -7.67 3.76
C ALA A 157 27.80 -7.75 2.49
N PHE A 158 28.38 -8.91 2.20
CA PHE A 158 29.31 -9.09 1.07
C PHE A 158 28.76 -9.97 -0.06
N GLY A 159 27.55 -10.50 0.07
CA GLY A 159 26.95 -11.41 -0.94
C GLY A 159 27.73 -12.72 -1.13
N ILE A 160 28.42 -13.19 -0.08
CA ILE A 160 29.30 -14.37 -0.15
C ILE A 160 28.65 -15.62 0.46
N SER A 161 29.02 -16.80 -0.03
CA SER A 161 28.49 -18.09 0.43
C SER A 161 29.45 -18.86 1.36
N ALA A 162 30.21 -18.13 2.19
CA ALA A 162 31.23 -18.72 3.07
C ALA A 162 30.61 -19.53 4.23
N ARG A 163 31.04 -20.78 4.43
CA ARG A 163 30.58 -21.63 5.55
C ARG A 163 31.36 -21.40 6.83
N THR A 164 32.59 -20.90 6.71
CA THR A 164 33.49 -20.62 7.84
C THR A 164 34.07 -19.21 7.76
N TRP A 165 34.52 -18.67 8.91
CA TRP A 165 35.11 -17.33 8.96
C TRP A 165 36.38 -17.22 8.10
N LYS A 166 37.16 -18.31 7.99
CA LYS A 166 38.33 -18.41 7.11
C LYS A 166 37.96 -18.26 5.64
N GLU A 167 36.90 -18.95 5.20
CA GLU A 167 36.39 -18.82 3.83
C GLU A 167 35.87 -17.42 3.56
N ALA A 168 35.20 -16.81 4.54
CA ALA A 168 34.70 -15.44 4.41
C ALA A 168 35.84 -14.43 4.20
N VAL A 169 36.89 -14.53 5.02
CA VAL A 169 38.10 -13.69 4.86
C VAL A 169 38.72 -13.89 3.48
N LYS A 170 38.91 -15.14 3.03
CA LYS A 170 39.54 -15.46 1.74
C LYS A 170 38.73 -14.92 0.55
N GLN A 171 37.40 -15.01 0.60
CA GLN A 171 36.52 -14.51 -0.46
C GLN A 171 36.45 -12.98 -0.46
N ILE A 172 36.47 -12.33 0.71
CA ILE A 172 36.48 -10.87 0.80
C ILE A 172 37.82 -10.30 0.36
N SER A 173 38.94 -10.93 0.77
CA SER A 173 40.28 -10.50 0.36
C SER A 173 40.51 -10.68 -1.14
N SER A 174 40.04 -11.78 -1.74
CA SER A 174 40.16 -11.97 -3.19
C SER A 174 39.23 -11.07 -4.01
N ALA A 175 38.09 -10.65 -3.43
CA ALA A 175 37.19 -9.69 -4.07
C ALA A 175 37.68 -8.23 -3.99
N THR A 176 38.58 -7.91 -3.06
CA THR A 176 39.13 -6.56 -2.86
C THR A 176 40.48 -6.33 -3.55
N GLU A 177 41.09 -7.37 -4.14
CA GLU A 177 42.32 -7.31 -4.94
C GLU A 177 42.07 -7.20 -6.46
N ARG A 178 40.82 -7.03 -6.91
CA ARG A 178 40.45 -6.69 -8.29
C ARG A 178 40.09 -5.23 -8.42
#